data_AF-A0A6J6YCR7-F1
#
_entry.id   AF-A0A6J6YCR7-F1
#
_cell.length_a   1.000
_cell.length_b   1.000
_cell.length_c   1.000
_cell.angle_alpha   90.00
_cell.angle_beta   90.00
_cell.angle_gamma   90.00
#
_symmetry.space_group_name_H-M   'P 1'
#
loop_
_entity.id
_entity.type
_entity.pdbx_description
1 polymer ?
#
loop_
_entity_poly.entity_id
_entity_poly.type
_entity_poly.pdbx_seq_one_letter_code
_entity_poly.pdbx_strand_id
1 'polypeptide(L)' 'MAFLFIDGGHGVDPARLDYELWTPHVAVGGTLAIHDVFPDPADGGRPPYEQIYLPAINSGRFEDVSATGSLRVLRRM' A
#
# COMPACT_ATOMS: atom_id res chain seq x y z
N MET A 1 -5.04 -0.73 -14.85
CA MET A 1 -3.68 -0.16 -14.82
C MET A 1 -2.70 -1.26 -14.45
N ALA A 2 -1.50 -1.33 -15.06
CA ALA A 2 -0.54 -2.40 -14.75
C ALA A 2 0.27 -2.15 -13.45
N PHE A 3 0.41 -0.88 -13.06
CA PHE A 3 1.23 -0.45 -11.92
C PHE A 3 0.60 0.79 -11.26
N LEU A 4 0.59 0.82 -9.93
CA LEU A 4 0.21 1.95 -9.09
C LEU A 4 1.28 2.11 -8.00
N PHE A 5 1.77 3.33 -7.82
CA PHE A 5 2.68 3.68 -6.73
C PHE A 5 2.02 4.74 -5.86
N ILE A 6 1.83 4.44 -4.57
CA ILE A 6 1.29 5.38 -3.59
C ILE A 6 2.44 5.89 -2.72
N ASP A 7 2.73 7.18 -2.88
CA ASP A 7 3.72 7.98 -2.14
C ASP A 7 3.15 9.39 -1.89
N GLY A 8 1.88 9.42 -1.47
CA GLY A 8 1.09 10.62 -1.28
C GLY A 8 1.18 11.18 0.14
N GLY A 9 0.06 11.67 0.65
CA GLY A 9 0.00 12.26 2.00
C GLY A 9 0.09 11.20 3.10
N HIS A 10 0.88 11.49 4.14
CA HIS A 10 1.14 10.58 5.26
C HIS A 10 0.22 10.78 6.47
N GLY A 11 -0.94 11.40 6.27
CA GLY A 11 -2.02 11.47 7.25
C GLY A 11 -3.00 10.30 7.08
N VAL A 12 -3.86 10.07 8.08
CA VAL A 12 -4.86 8.98 8.03
C VAL A 12 -5.78 9.11 6.83
N ASP A 13 -6.44 10.26 6.66
CA ASP A 13 -7.37 10.49 5.55
C ASP A 13 -6.72 10.45 4.16
N PRO A 14 -5.60 11.16 3.88
CA PRO A 14 -5.00 11.07 2.56
C PRO A 14 -4.53 9.65 2.23
N ALA A 15 -3.88 8.93 3.16
CA ALA A 15 -3.45 7.55 2.90
C ALA A 15 -4.64 6.60 2.64
N ARG A 16 -5.71 6.73 3.43
CA ARG A 16 -6.94 5.94 3.26
C ARG A 16 -7.62 6.23 1.92
N LEU A 17 -7.76 7.52 1.57
CA LEU A 17 -8.38 7.92 0.30
C LEU A 17 -7.54 7.48 -0.90
N ASP A 18 -6.21 7.57 -0.81
CA ASP A 18 -5.34 7.09 -1.87
C ASP A 18 -5.52 5.57 -2.09
N TYR A 19 -5.63 4.80 -1.00
CA TYR A 19 -5.93 3.37 -1.10
C TYR A 19 -7.30 3.10 -1.72
N GLU A 20 -8.36 3.68 -1.14
CA GLU A 20 -9.76 3.39 -1.51
C GLU A 20 -10.06 3.79 -2.96
N LEU A 21 -9.54 4.94 -3.41
CA LEU A 21 -9.87 5.50 -4.71
C LEU A 21 -8.99 4.95 -5.83
N TRP A 22 -7.72 4.60 -5.58
CA TRP A 22 -6.81 4.20 -6.65
C TRP A 22 -6.63 2.68 -6.79
N THR A 23 -6.62 1.92 -5.70
CA THR A 23 -6.36 0.47 -5.78
C THR A 23 -7.39 -0.34 -6.57
N PRO A 24 -8.68 0.04 -6.66
CA PRO A 24 -9.62 -0.64 -7.55
C PRO A 24 -9.21 -0.63 -9.03
N HIS A 25 -8.37 0.32 -9.46
CA HIS A 25 -7.94 0.46 -10.84
C HIS A 25 -6.70 -0.38 -11.22
N VAL A 26 -6.01 -0.99 -10.25
CA VAL A 26 -4.90 -1.93 -10.51
C VAL A 26 -5.46 -3.17 -11.20
N ALA A 27 -4.96 -3.59 -12.35
CA ALA A 27 -5.46 -4.79 -13.03
C ALA A 27 -5.14 -6.04 -12.18
N VAL A 28 -5.91 -7.11 -12.34
CA VAL A 28 -5.49 -8.45 -11.85
C VAL A 28 -4.14 -8.79 -12.47
N GLY A 29 -3.22 -9.30 -11.67
CA GLY A 29 -1.82 -9.48 -12.04
C GLY A 29 -1.02 -8.18 -12.12
N GLY A 30 -1.59 -7.02 -11.77
CA GLY A 30 -0.91 -5.73 -11.70
C GLY A 30 -0.23 -5.50 -10.34
N THR A 31 0.58 -4.44 -10.25
CA THR A 31 1.39 -4.15 -9.07
C THR A 31 0.90 -2.91 -8.33
N LEU A 32 0.86 -2.99 -6.99
CA LEU A 32 0.70 -1.88 -6.07
C LEU A 32 2.00 -1.73 -5.26
N ALA A 33 2.70 -0.62 -5.44
CA ALA A 33 3.85 -0.23 -4.63
C ALA A 33 3.43 0.84 -3.61
N ILE A 34 3.88 0.70 -2.36
CA ILE A 34 3.53 1.61 -1.25
C ILE A 34 4.82 2.02 -0.57
N HIS A 35 5.12 3.31 -0.52
CA HIS A 35 6.30 3.83 0.19
C HIS A 35 5.98 4.10 1.67
N ASP A 36 7.04 4.24 2.49
CA ASP A 36 6.95 4.61 3.91
C ASP A 36 6.06 3.68 4.77
N VAL A 37 6.14 2.38 4.47
CA VAL A 37 5.49 1.34 5.26
C VAL A 37 6.38 0.93 6.44
N PHE A 38 6.00 1.36 7.64
CA PHE A 38 6.69 1.05 8.91
C PHE A 38 5.83 0.19 9.85
N PRO A 39 6.09 -1.14 9.95
CA PRO A 39 5.39 -2.03 10.88
C PRO A 39 5.70 -1.78 12.37
N ASP A 40 6.84 -1.17 12.68
CA ASP A 40 7.17 -0.69 14.02
C ASP A 40 6.94 0.84 14.08
N PRO A 41 6.13 1.37 15.02
CA PRO A 41 5.95 2.80 15.18
C PRO A 41 7.23 3.57 15.57
N ALA A 42 8.27 2.90 16.04
CA ALA A 42 9.56 3.52 16.32
C ALA A 42 10.32 3.93 15.04
N ASP A 43 10.03 3.29 13.91
CA ASP A 43 10.76 3.50 12.65
C ASP A 43 10.13 4.60 11.77
N GLY A 44 8.88 5.01 12.05
CA GLY A 44 8.24 6.07 11.29
C GLY A 44 6.73 6.19 11.49
N GLY A 45 6.13 7.08 10.69
CA GLY A 45 4.69 7.30 10.65
C GLY A 45 3.94 6.04 10.21
N ARG A 46 2.73 5.89 10.75
CA ARG A 46 1.91 4.68 10.61
C ARG A 46 0.89 4.67 9.46
N PRO A 47 0.43 5.80 8.90
CA PRO A 47 -0.68 5.76 7.93
C PRO A 47 -0.46 4.89 6.68
N PRO A 48 0.70 4.84 6.01
CA PRO A 48 0.89 3.91 4.88
C PRO A 48 0.79 2.43 5.29
N TYR A 49 1.27 2.08 6.49
CA TYR A 49 1.15 0.72 7.03
C TYR A 49 -0.31 0.38 7.39
N GLU A 50 -1.01 1.27 8.08
CA GLU A 50 -2.34 1.00 8.66
C GLU A 50 -3.50 1.25 7.71
N GLN A 51 -3.37 2.23 6.81
CA GLN A 51 -4.46 2.66 5.93
C GLN A 51 -4.34 2.13 4.50
N ILE A 52 -3.19 1.53 4.14
CA ILE A 52 -2.95 1.01 2.79
C ILE A 52 -2.47 -0.45 2.84
N TYR A 53 -1.29 -0.71 3.42
CA TYR A 53 -0.67 -2.04 3.39
C TYR A 53 -1.52 -3.11 4.10
N LEU A 54 -1.87 -2.90 5.38
CA LEU A 54 -2.70 -3.87 6.11
C LEU A 54 -4.08 -4.08 5.46
N PRO A 55 -4.84 -3.04 5.07
CA PRO A 55 -6.08 -3.22 4.32
C PRO A 55 -5.92 -4.01 3.01
N ALA A 56 -4.83 -3.80 2.27
CA ALA A 56 -4.57 -4.53 1.04
C ALA A 56 -4.38 -6.03 1.31
N ILE A 57 -3.49 -6.38 2.25
CA ILE A 57 -3.21 -7.77 2.64
C ILE A 57 -4.46 -8.44 3.23
N ASN A 58 -5.12 -7.78 4.19
CA ASN A 58 -6.30 -8.32 4.87
C ASN A 58 -7.51 -8.48 3.92
N SER A 59 -7.54 -7.76 2.79
CA SER A 59 -8.58 -7.95 1.79
C SER A 59 -8.46 -9.27 1.02
N GLY A 60 -7.30 -9.93 1.06
CA GLY A 60 -7.00 -11.12 0.25
C GLY A 60 -6.90 -10.85 -1.26
N ARG A 61 -7.06 -9.59 -1.70
CA ARG A 61 -6.95 -9.19 -3.12
C ARG A 61 -5.52 -8.92 -3.55
N PHE A 62 -4.61 -8.78 -2.59
CA PHE A 62 -3.21 -8.47 -2.82
C PHE A 62 -2.32 -9.45 -2.06
N GLU A 63 -1.24 -9.88 -2.70
CA GLU A 63 -0.16 -10.69 -2.14
C GLU A 63 1.09 -9.81 -1.95
N ASP A 64 1.79 -9.95 -0.83
CA ASP A 64 3.09 -9.29 -0.62
C ASP A 64 4.20 -10.04 -1.37
N VAL A 65 4.86 -9.35 -2.30
CA VAL A 65 5.87 -9.94 -3.19
C VAL A 65 7.29 -9.58 -2.77
N SER A 66 7.50 -8.36 -2.28
CA SER A 66 8.84 -7.92 -1.88
C SER A 66 8.83 -6.69 -0.99
N ALA A 67 9.88 -6.59 -0.17
CA ALA A 67 10.19 -5.44 0.66
C ALA A 67 11.61 -4.94 0.37
N THR A 68 11.80 -3.62 0.33
CA THR A 68 13.12 -2.99 0.26
C THR A 68 13.09 -1.69 1.05
N GLY A 69 13.72 -1.67 2.23
CA GLY A 69 13.54 -0.57 3.18
C GLY A 69 12.07 -0.42 3.58
N SER A 70 11.54 0.81 3.51
CA SER A 70 10.13 1.10 3.79
C SER A 70 9.19 0.82 2.60
N LEU A 71 9.72 0.47 1.42
CA LEU A 71 8.91 0.10 0.26
C LEU A 71 8.31 -1.30 0.44
N ARG A 72 7.01 -1.43 0.15
CA ARG A 72 6.33 -2.72 -0.06
C ARG A 72 5.79 -2.79 -1.47
N VAL A 73 5.91 -3.96 -2.08
CA VAL A 73 5.41 -4.24 -3.43
C VAL A 73 4.44 -5.40 -3.35
N LEU A 74 3.20 -5.14 -3.73
CA LEU A 74 2.10 -6.09 -3.71
C LEU A 74 1.67 -6.43 -5.15
N ARG A 75 1.25 -7.68 -5.37
CA ARG A 75 0.61 -8.13 -6.61
C ARG A 75 -0.89 -8.26 -6.39
N ARG A 76 -1.70 -7.71 -7.29
CA ARG A 76 -3.15 -7.95 -7.28
C ARG A 76 -3.44 -9.35 -7.81
N MET A 77 -4.21 -10.12 -7.06
CA MET A 77 -4.66 -11.47 -7.40
C MET A 77 -5.95 -11.45 -8.23
#